data_AF-A0A6V7M8S7-F1
#
_entry.id   AF-A0A6V7M8S7-F1
#
_cell.length_a   1.000
_cell.length_b   1.000
_cell.length_c   1.000
_cell.angle_alpha   90.00
_cell.angle_beta   90.00
_cell.angle_gamma   90.00
#
_symmetry.space_group_name_H-M   'P 1'
#
loop_
_entity.id
_entity.type
_entity.pdbx_description
1 polymer ?
#
loop_
_entity_poly.entity_id
_entity_poly.type
_entity_poly.pdbx_seq_one_letter_code
_entity_poly.pdbx_strand_id
1 'polypeptide(L)'
;MISFPIFIILTICIAEVIPSHIRNSLNADSSHQSKRSTGRLQAVQKCIEFSCKKGPQKRTYHMMDLLHDQNLSPKTENLDIEPAYLVVQRCDGHAGCCHVHTQSCGPVAGAIKNETIVVSIMRVESMRPELRTYNVEQHTKCECQVANKTVRDDINRRLPGITCVDGC
;
A
#
# COMPACT_ATOMS: atom_id res chain seq x y z
N MET A 1 20.36 -55.90 23.94
CA MET A 1 20.51 -55.30 22.59
C MET A 1 19.11 -54.99 22.08
N ILE A 2 18.65 -53.78 21.80
CA ILE A 2 19.10 -52.40 21.98
C ILE A 2 17.83 -51.65 22.42
N SER A 3 17.96 -50.87 23.50
CA SER A 3 16.91 -50.05 24.09
C SER A 3 16.71 -48.80 23.22
N PHE A 4 15.47 -48.53 22.77
CA PHE A 4 15.13 -47.31 22.03
C PHE A 4 14.72 -46.21 23.02
N PRO A 5 15.41 -45.06 23.08
CA PRO A 5 14.95 -43.95 23.88
C PRO A 5 13.83 -43.20 23.14
N ILE A 6 12.74 -43.01 23.87
CA ILE A 6 11.58 -42.18 23.57
C ILE A 6 12.06 -40.73 23.47
N PHE A 7 12.01 -40.14 22.27
CA PHE A 7 12.18 -38.70 22.08
C PHE A 7 10.88 -37.98 22.45
N ILE A 8 10.80 -37.49 23.68
CA ILE A 8 9.80 -36.52 24.13
C ILE A 8 10.21 -35.16 23.56
N ILE A 9 9.55 -34.71 22.48
CA ILE A 9 9.67 -33.32 22.02
C ILE A 9 8.81 -32.46 22.95
N LEU A 10 9.50 -31.83 23.90
CA LEU A 10 8.98 -30.84 24.82
C LEU A 10 8.68 -29.55 24.04
N THR A 11 7.44 -29.40 23.56
CA THR A 11 6.97 -28.16 22.94
C THR A 11 6.63 -27.17 24.05
N ILE A 12 7.59 -26.32 24.41
CA ILE A 12 7.40 -25.22 25.37
C ILE A 12 6.58 -24.14 24.66
N CYS A 13 5.28 -24.07 24.95
CA CYS A 13 4.45 -22.92 24.65
C CYS A 13 4.84 -21.77 25.59
N ILE A 14 5.71 -20.87 25.13
CA ILE A 14 5.94 -19.60 25.83
C ILE A 14 4.72 -18.72 25.54
N ALA A 15 3.82 -18.64 26.52
CA ALA A 15 2.77 -17.65 26.54
C ALA A 15 3.42 -16.25 26.56
N GLU A 16 3.07 -15.41 25.58
CA GLU A 16 3.53 -14.03 25.53
C GLU A 16 3.08 -13.26 26.77
N VAL A 17 4.09 -12.76 27.48
CA VAL A 17 3.98 -11.87 28.63
C VAL A 17 3.46 -10.52 28.14
N ILE A 18 2.23 -10.16 28.52
CA ILE A 18 1.71 -8.80 28.41
C ILE A 18 2.38 -7.96 29.53
N PRO A 19 3.14 -6.90 29.24
CA PRO A 19 3.65 -6.03 30.31
C PRO A 19 2.52 -5.16 30.85
N SER A 20 2.04 -5.48 32.05
CA SER A 20 1.23 -4.58 32.88
C SER A 20 2.14 -3.53 33.52
N HIS A 21 2.21 -2.33 32.94
CA HIS A 21 2.86 -1.20 33.61
C HIS A 21 2.12 0.11 33.32
N ILE A 22 0.99 0.32 34.02
CA ILE A 22 0.42 1.65 34.23
C ILE A 22 0.46 1.87 35.75
N ARG A 23 1.50 2.58 36.22
CA ARG A 23 1.54 3.12 37.58
C ARG A 23 0.55 4.28 37.66
N ASN A 24 -0.38 4.16 38.60
CA ASN A 24 -1.21 5.27 39.05
C ASN A 24 -0.32 6.35 39.67
N SER A 25 -0.45 7.59 39.20
CA SER A 25 -0.04 8.78 39.95
C SER A 25 -1.29 9.63 40.14
N LEU A 26 -1.78 9.63 41.38
CA LEU A 26 -2.74 10.60 41.89
C LEU A 26 -1.97 11.91 42.08
N ASN A 27 -2.33 12.94 41.32
CA ASN A 27 -2.29 14.32 41.78
C ASN A 27 -3.30 15.14 40.96
N ALA A 28 -4.16 15.83 41.70
CA ALA A 28 -5.26 16.62 41.21
C ALA A 28 -4.75 17.88 40.50
N ASP A 29 -5.29 18.18 39.32
CA ASP A 29 -5.79 19.53 39.01
C ASP A 29 -6.57 19.56 37.67
N SER A 30 -7.72 20.24 37.73
CA SER A 30 -8.58 20.74 36.64
C SER A 30 -9.09 19.77 35.55
N SER A 31 -10.39 19.50 35.66
CA SER A 31 -11.22 18.68 34.77
C SER A 31 -11.39 19.26 33.36
N HIS A 32 -10.52 18.83 32.44
CA HIS A 32 -10.96 18.39 31.12
C HIS A 32 -10.84 16.87 31.06
N GLN A 33 -11.76 16.17 31.72
CA GLN A 33 -11.88 14.71 31.60
C GLN A 33 -12.41 14.37 30.21
N SER A 34 -11.49 14.44 29.25
CA SER A 34 -11.68 14.07 27.87
C SER A 34 -12.18 12.63 27.81
N LYS A 35 -13.23 12.40 27.02
CA LYS A 35 -13.71 11.08 26.57
C LYS A 35 -12.65 10.35 25.71
N ARG A 36 -11.41 10.26 26.19
CA ARG A 36 -10.21 9.77 25.49
C ARG A 36 -10.13 8.24 25.46
N SER A 37 -10.78 7.52 26.37
CA SER A 37 -10.66 6.07 26.46
C SER A 37 -11.42 5.32 25.35
N THR A 38 -12.64 5.75 25.00
CA THR A 38 -13.45 5.11 23.94
C THR A 38 -12.83 5.30 22.55
N GLY A 39 -12.27 6.48 22.27
CA GLY A 39 -11.66 6.77 20.96
C GLY A 39 -10.40 5.95 20.67
N ARG A 40 -9.60 5.63 21.70
CA ARG A 40 -8.39 4.81 21.53
C ARG A 40 -8.73 3.37 21.10
N LEU A 41 -9.74 2.77 21.72
CA LEU A 41 -10.16 1.41 21.37
C LEU A 41 -10.75 1.34 19.95
N GLN A 42 -11.49 2.37 19.54
CA GLN A 42 -12.02 2.46 18.18
C GLN A 42 -10.93 2.60 17.12
N ALA A 43 -9.87 3.39 17.39
CA ALA A 43 -8.75 3.52 16.46
C ALA A 43 -8.00 2.20 16.27
N VAL A 44 -7.76 1.47 17.37
CA VAL A 44 -7.12 0.14 17.31
C VAL A 44 -8.00 -0.86 16.54
N GLN A 45 -9.31 -0.85 16.78
CA GLN A 45 -10.26 -1.71 16.06
C GLN A 45 -10.24 -1.43 14.55
N LYS A 46 -10.19 -0.15 14.15
CA LYS A 46 -10.04 0.22 12.74
C LYS A 46 -8.74 -0.29 12.12
N CYS A 47 -7.64 -0.34 12.86
CA CYS A 47 -6.39 -0.92 12.36
C CYS A 47 -6.50 -2.43 12.09
N ILE A 48 -7.23 -3.16 12.95
CA ILE A 48 -7.49 -4.59 12.75
C ILE A 48 -8.36 -4.79 11.51
N GLU A 49 -9.41 -3.97 11.37
CA GLU A 49 -10.31 -4.01 10.22
C GLU A 49 -9.63 -3.55 8.93
N PHE A 50 -8.60 -2.73 9.00
CA PHE A 50 -7.86 -2.25 7.83
C PHE A 50 -6.53 -2.97 7.66
N SER A 51 -6.51 -4.30 7.79
CA SER A 51 -5.27 -5.09 7.68
C SER A 51 -4.74 -5.17 6.23
N CYS A 52 -3.41 -5.14 6.06
CA CYS A 52 -2.75 -5.31 4.75
C CYS A 52 -3.18 -6.58 3.99
N LYS A 53 -3.49 -7.66 4.72
CA LYS A 53 -3.92 -8.95 4.13
C LYS A 53 -5.27 -8.88 3.42
N LYS A 54 -6.07 -7.83 3.63
CA LYS A 54 -7.34 -7.64 2.88
C LYS A 54 -7.11 -7.37 1.40
N GLY A 55 -5.88 -7.04 1.02
CA GLY A 55 -5.47 -6.90 -0.36
C GLY A 55 -5.26 -5.45 -0.78
N PRO A 56 -5.02 -5.24 -2.08
CA PRO A 56 -4.70 -3.93 -2.63
C PRO A 56 -5.86 -2.95 -2.46
N GLN A 57 -5.51 -1.67 -2.36
CA GLN A 57 -6.46 -0.58 -2.29
C GLN A 57 -6.45 0.21 -3.60
N LYS A 58 -7.60 0.77 -3.96
CA LYS A 58 -7.72 1.65 -5.11
C LYS A 58 -6.93 2.94 -4.85
N ARG A 59 -6.17 3.36 -5.85
CA ARG A 59 -5.41 4.61 -5.88
C ARG A 59 -5.65 5.32 -7.21
N THR A 60 -5.86 6.61 -7.14
CA THR A 60 -6.03 7.48 -8.30
C THR A 60 -4.70 8.12 -8.65
N TYR A 61 -4.34 8.13 -9.93
CA TYR A 61 -3.17 8.82 -10.45
C TYR A 61 -3.61 9.76 -11.57
N HIS A 62 -3.06 10.97 -11.60
CA HIS A 62 -3.25 11.88 -12.71
C HIS A 62 -2.46 11.33 -13.91
N MET A 63 -3.12 11.17 -15.05
CA MET A 63 -2.55 10.46 -16.20
C MET A 63 -1.34 11.21 -16.77
N MET A 64 -1.43 12.53 -16.87
CA MET A 64 -0.32 13.36 -17.37
C MET A 64 0.92 13.25 -16.49
N ASP A 65 0.75 13.31 -15.17
CA ASP A 65 1.87 13.21 -14.22
C ASP A 65 2.50 11.83 -14.32
N LEU A 66 1.69 10.77 -14.37
CA LEU A 66 2.15 9.40 -14.48
C LEU A 66 2.95 9.14 -15.77
N LEU A 67 2.46 9.65 -16.90
CA LEU A 67 3.16 9.54 -18.18
C LEU A 67 4.43 10.40 -18.21
N HIS A 68 4.40 11.59 -17.62
CA HIS A 68 5.55 12.49 -17.57
C HIS A 68 6.68 11.91 -16.71
N ASP A 69 6.37 11.47 -15.50
CA ASP A 69 7.34 10.92 -14.54
C ASP A 69 8.01 9.64 -15.06
N GLN A 70 7.38 8.94 -16.00
CA GLN A 70 7.91 7.74 -16.65
C GLN A 70 8.42 7.97 -18.08
N ASN A 71 8.58 9.24 -18.50
CA ASN A 71 9.09 9.64 -19.82
C ASN A 71 8.29 9.08 -21.00
N LEU A 72 6.98 8.89 -20.81
CA LEU A 72 6.02 8.44 -21.83
C LEU A 72 5.15 9.59 -22.39
N SER A 73 5.27 10.78 -21.81
CA SER A 73 4.52 11.96 -22.24
C SER A 73 5.01 12.45 -23.61
N PRO A 74 4.11 12.82 -24.55
CA PRO A 74 4.51 13.50 -25.77
C PRO A 74 5.15 14.86 -25.42
N LYS A 75 6.22 15.24 -26.13
CA LYS A 75 7.02 16.46 -25.86
C LYS A 75 6.29 17.80 -26.11
N THR A 76 4.98 17.78 -26.37
CA THR A 76 4.24 18.96 -26.81
C THR A 76 3.47 19.56 -25.65
N GLU A 77 3.57 20.88 -25.48
CA GLU A 77 2.75 21.64 -24.52
C GLU A 77 1.31 21.75 -25.06
N ASN A 78 0.30 21.72 -24.18
CA ASN A 78 -1.14 21.75 -24.51
C ASN A 78 -1.72 20.44 -25.10
N LEU A 79 -1.69 19.38 -24.30
CA LEU A 79 -2.36 18.12 -24.59
C LEU A 79 -3.58 17.97 -23.67
N ASP A 80 -4.69 17.53 -24.23
CA ASP A 80 -5.83 17.02 -23.48
C ASP A 80 -5.78 15.48 -23.48
N ILE A 81 -5.91 14.87 -22.31
CA ILE A 81 -5.77 13.42 -22.12
C ILE A 81 -7.03 12.85 -21.49
N GLU A 82 -7.60 11.85 -22.15
CA GLU A 82 -8.76 11.11 -21.66
C GLU A 82 -8.41 9.62 -21.49
N PRO A 83 -8.59 9.05 -20.27
CA PRO A 83 -9.06 9.72 -19.06
C PRO A 83 -7.97 10.57 -18.39
N ALA A 84 -8.36 11.66 -17.73
CA ALA A 84 -7.45 12.51 -16.96
C ALA A 84 -6.88 11.81 -15.72
N TYR A 85 -7.61 10.81 -15.18
CA TYR A 85 -7.20 10.02 -14.03
C TYR A 85 -7.33 8.54 -14.29
N LEU A 86 -6.39 7.79 -13.72
CA LEU A 86 -6.41 6.32 -13.71
C LEU A 86 -6.62 5.80 -12.30
N VAL A 87 -7.43 4.75 -12.17
CA VAL A 87 -7.60 4.02 -10.90
C VAL A 87 -6.88 2.68 -10.99
N VAL A 88 -5.92 2.43 -10.10
CA VAL A 88 -5.19 1.16 -10.01
C VAL A 88 -5.29 0.55 -8.61
N GLN A 89 -5.12 -0.77 -8.55
CA GLN A 89 -5.03 -1.56 -7.33
C GLN A 89 -3.58 -1.58 -6.85
N ARG A 90 -3.32 -1.00 -5.68
CA ARG A 90 -1.96 -0.85 -5.13
C ARG A 90 -1.84 -1.40 -3.73
N CYS A 91 -0.65 -1.91 -3.46
CA CYS A 91 -0.13 -2.16 -2.13
C CYS A 91 0.90 -1.07 -1.89
N ASP A 92 0.70 -0.28 -0.84
CA ASP A 92 1.60 0.78 -0.39
C ASP A 92 1.52 0.85 1.14
N GLY A 93 2.32 1.70 1.78
CA GLY A 93 2.31 1.84 3.24
C GLY A 93 0.97 2.34 3.81
N HIS A 94 0.01 2.72 2.95
CA HIS A 94 -1.34 3.17 3.29
C HIS A 94 -2.42 2.18 2.83
N ALA A 95 -2.06 1.02 2.25
CA ALA A 95 -3.00 0.02 1.77
C ALA A 95 -3.55 -0.86 2.90
N GLY A 96 -2.86 -0.88 4.05
CA GLY A 96 -3.35 -1.54 5.25
C GLY A 96 -2.33 -1.54 6.38
N CYS A 97 -2.81 -1.80 7.60
CA CYS A 97 -2.00 -1.92 8.79
C CYS A 97 -1.27 -3.27 8.84
N CYS A 98 -0.04 -3.21 9.33
CA CYS A 98 0.78 -4.37 9.70
C CYS A 98 0.82 -4.53 11.22
N HIS A 99 1.13 -5.73 11.69
CA HIS A 99 1.14 -6.02 13.13
C HIS A 99 2.31 -5.35 13.86
N VAL A 100 3.45 -5.19 13.18
CA VAL A 100 4.67 -4.60 13.76
C VAL A 100 5.09 -3.35 13.00
N HIS A 101 5.67 -2.38 13.73
CA HIS A 101 6.09 -1.08 13.17
C HIS A 101 7.33 -1.16 12.25
N THR A 102 8.03 -2.30 12.25
CA THR A 102 9.17 -2.60 11.37
C THR A 102 8.73 -3.18 10.02
N GLN A 103 7.41 -3.25 9.78
CA GLN A 103 6.85 -3.72 8.52
C GLN A 103 6.07 -2.60 7.81
N SER A 104 5.94 -2.73 6.50
CA SER A 104 5.05 -1.94 5.66
C SER A 104 4.30 -2.84 4.70
N CYS A 105 3.13 -2.40 4.25
CA CYS A 105 2.32 -3.17 3.32
C CYS A 105 2.89 -3.01 1.90
N GLY A 106 3.15 -4.14 1.23
CA GLY A 106 3.75 -4.19 -0.10
C GLY A 106 3.16 -5.33 -0.93
N PRO A 107 3.41 -5.36 -2.25
CA PRO A 107 2.94 -6.43 -3.12
C PRO A 107 3.66 -7.74 -2.80
N VAL A 108 2.90 -8.84 -2.78
CA VAL A 108 3.50 -10.19 -2.76
C VAL A 108 4.30 -10.38 -4.06
N ALA A 109 5.49 -10.98 -3.96
CA ALA A 109 6.29 -11.30 -5.14
C ALA A 109 5.49 -12.14 -6.16
N GLY A 110 5.47 -11.72 -7.43
CA GLY A 110 4.70 -12.38 -8.48
C GLY A 110 3.18 -12.13 -8.44
N ALA A 111 2.66 -11.37 -7.48
CA ALA A 111 1.25 -10.99 -7.43
C ALA A 111 0.96 -9.65 -8.12
N ILE A 112 1.71 -9.35 -9.18
CA ILE A 112 1.57 -8.15 -10.02
C ILE A 112 1.10 -8.62 -11.39
N LYS A 113 0.07 -7.96 -11.92
CA LYS A 113 -0.46 -8.16 -13.27
C LYS A 113 -0.40 -6.85 -14.03
N ASN A 114 -0.33 -6.91 -15.35
CA ASN A 114 -0.50 -5.73 -16.19
C ASN A 114 -1.91 -5.74 -16.78
N GLU A 115 -2.57 -4.59 -16.73
CA GLU A 115 -3.85 -4.35 -17.37
C GLU A 115 -3.67 -3.36 -18.51
N THR A 116 -4.25 -3.69 -19.66
CA THR A 116 -4.17 -2.85 -20.86
C THR A 116 -5.27 -1.78 -20.82
N ILE A 117 -4.89 -0.53 -20.98
CA ILE A 117 -5.78 0.61 -21.09
C ILE A 117 -5.55 1.36 -22.40
N VAL A 118 -6.59 2.02 -22.89
CA VAL A 118 -6.52 2.91 -24.04
C VAL A 118 -6.68 4.34 -23.54
N VAL A 119 -5.77 5.21 -23.96
CA VAL A 119 -5.73 6.62 -23.61
C VAL A 119 -5.87 7.43 -24.90
N SER A 120 -6.85 8.32 -24.93
CA SER A 120 -7.04 9.29 -25.99
C SER A 120 -6.22 10.54 -25.70
N ILE A 121 -5.36 10.92 -26.64
CA ILE A 121 -4.52 12.10 -26.55
C ILE A 121 -4.96 13.06 -27.65
N MET A 122 -5.50 14.20 -27.27
CA MET A 122 -5.92 15.25 -28.17
C MET A 122 -4.94 16.41 -28.09
N ARG A 123 -4.36 16.78 -29.24
CA ARG A 123 -3.58 18.02 -29.35
C ARG A 123 -4.56 19.15 -29.64
N VAL A 124 -4.44 20.28 -28.97
CA VAL A 124 -5.35 21.43 -29.18
C VAL A 124 -5.39 21.86 -30.66
N GLU A 125 -4.29 21.68 -31.39
CA GLU A 125 -4.15 22.00 -32.81
C GLU A 125 -4.72 20.91 -33.74
N SER A 126 -4.89 19.68 -33.26
CA SER A 126 -5.40 18.54 -34.02
C SER A 126 -6.83 18.22 -33.60
N MET A 127 -7.79 18.36 -34.53
CA MET A 127 -9.18 17.94 -34.30
C MET A 127 -9.37 16.41 -34.23
N ARG A 128 -8.31 15.62 -34.31
CA ARG A 128 -8.39 14.15 -34.23
C ARG A 128 -7.61 13.64 -33.02
N PRO A 129 -8.24 12.85 -32.12
CA PRO A 129 -7.55 12.21 -31.03
C PRO A 129 -6.65 11.08 -31.53
N GLU A 130 -5.46 11.00 -30.95
CA GLU A 130 -4.53 9.88 -31.10
C GLU A 130 -4.81 8.88 -29.97
N LEU A 131 -5.17 7.64 -30.32
CA LEU A 131 -5.37 6.59 -29.33
C LEU A 131 -4.04 5.87 -29.07
N ARG A 132 -3.63 5.79 -27.81
CA ARG A 132 -2.45 5.06 -27.37
C ARG A 132 -2.82 3.98 -26.38
N THR A 133 -2.11 2.86 -26.47
CA THR A 133 -2.35 1.70 -25.61
C THR A 133 -1.21 1.58 -24.60
N TYR A 134 -1.58 1.45 -23.33
CA TYR A 134 -0.64 1.32 -22.23
C TYR A 134 -0.94 0.06 -21.42
N ASN A 135 0.10 -0.58 -20.91
CA ASN A 135 0.02 -1.59 -19.87
C ASN A 135 0.31 -0.93 -18.52
N VAL A 136 -0.55 -1.17 -17.54
CA VAL A 136 -0.41 -0.60 -16.20
C VAL A 136 -0.36 -1.68 -15.14
N GLU A 137 0.58 -1.53 -14.22
CA GLU A 137 0.82 -2.39 -13.08
C GLU A 137 -0.39 -2.40 -12.12
N GLN A 138 -0.96 -3.58 -11.90
CA GLN A 138 -2.02 -3.87 -10.94
C GLN A 138 -1.52 -4.88 -9.91
N HIS A 139 -1.57 -4.53 -8.64
CA HIS A 139 -1.32 -5.49 -7.57
C HIS A 139 -2.56 -6.35 -7.35
N THR A 140 -2.36 -7.64 -7.07
CA THR A 140 -3.46 -8.59 -6.82
C THR A 140 -3.47 -9.13 -5.40
N LYS A 141 -2.32 -9.09 -4.70
CA LYS A 141 -2.18 -9.49 -3.29
C LYS A 141 -1.14 -8.62 -2.59
N CYS A 142 -1.39 -8.33 -1.32
CA CYS A 142 -0.46 -7.59 -0.46
C CYS A 142 -0.03 -8.42 0.75
N GLU A 143 1.14 -8.11 1.28
CA GLU A 143 1.67 -8.67 2.51
C GLU A 143 2.49 -7.63 3.29
N CYS A 144 2.73 -7.92 4.57
CA CYS A 144 3.58 -7.09 5.40
C CYS A 144 5.04 -7.50 5.23
N GLN A 145 5.84 -6.59 4.70
CA GLN A 145 7.25 -6.78 4.39
C GLN A 145 8.10 -5.96 5.35
N VAL A 146 9.29 -6.47 5.71
CA VAL A 146 10.22 -5.73 6.58
C VAL A 146 10.64 -4.45 5.86
N ALA A 147 10.43 -3.31 6.51
CA ALA A 147 10.68 -2.00 5.94
C ALA A 147 11.21 -1.03 7.01
N ASN A 148 12.42 -0.53 6.79
CA ASN A 148 12.94 0.63 7.51
C ASN A 148 12.31 1.92 6.98
N LYS A 149 12.70 3.08 7.52
CA LYS A 149 12.15 4.38 7.10
C LYS A 149 12.35 4.63 5.60
N THR A 150 13.57 4.42 5.10
CA THR A 150 13.89 4.64 3.68
C THR A 150 13.04 3.75 2.76
N VAL A 151 12.99 2.45 3.04
CA VAL A 151 12.17 1.49 2.26
C VAL A 151 10.69 1.88 2.28
N ARG A 152 10.18 2.34 3.42
CA ARG A 152 8.80 2.80 3.54
C ARG A 152 8.52 4.05 2.72
N ASP A 153 9.44 5.01 2.77
CA ASP A 153 9.33 6.25 2.01
C ASP A 153 9.41 5.97 0.49
N ASP A 154 10.19 4.98 0.08
CA ASP A 154 10.30 4.55 -1.32
C ASP A 154 9.01 3.84 -1.79
N ILE A 155 8.46 2.92 -0.98
CA ILE A 155 7.18 2.25 -1.27
C ILE A 155 6.06 3.27 -1.45
N ASN A 156 6.00 4.28 -0.58
CA ASN A 156 4.95 5.30 -0.62
C ASN A 156 5.08 6.26 -1.81
N ARG A 157 6.29 6.48 -2.30
CA ARG A 157 6.55 7.35 -3.46
C ARG A 157 6.51 6.63 -4.80
N ARG A 158 6.59 5.29 -4.80
CA ARG A 158 6.61 4.51 -6.03
C ARG A 158 5.29 4.66 -6.79
N LEU A 159 5.39 5.11 -8.04
CA LEU A 159 4.30 5.14 -9.00
C LEU A 159 3.99 3.71 -9.50
N PRO A 160 2.76 3.43 -9.97
CA PRO A 160 2.49 2.20 -10.70
C PRO A 160 3.34 2.16 -11.95
N GLY A 161 3.93 1.01 -12.29
CA GLY A 161 4.59 0.86 -13.59
C GLY A 161 3.59 1.09 -14.71
N ILE A 162 3.94 1.94 -15.68
CA ILE A 162 3.19 2.10 -16.93
C ILE A 162 4.15 1.93 -18.10
N THR A 163 3.73 1.22 -19.14
CA THR A 163 4.53 1.01 -20.35
C THR A 163 3.65 1.14 -21.59
N CYS A 164 4.16 1.76 -22.63
CA CYS A 164 3.48 1.82 -23.92
C CYS A 164 3.53 0.45 -24.62
N VAL A 165 2.41 0.03 -25.22
CA VAL A 165 2.35 -1.25 -25.95
C VAL A 165 2.84 -1.07 -27.38
N ASP A 166 2.39 -0.01 -28.07
CA ASP A 166 2.77 0.30 -29.45
C ASP A 166 2.81 1.82 -29.67
N GLY A 167 3.93 2.35 -30.20
CA GLY A 167 3.98 3.69 -30.80
C GLY A 167 3.97 4.90 -29.83
N CYS A 168 4.70 4.81 -28.73
CA CYS A 168 5.19 5.99 -28.00
C CYS A 168 6.63 6.30 -28.45
#